data_AF-X1NQY2-F1
#
_entry.id   AF-X1NQY2-F1
#
_cell.length_a   1.000
_cell.length_b   1.000
_cell.length_c   1.000
_cell.angle_alpha   90.00
_cell.angle_beta   90.00
_cell.angle_gamma   90.00
#
_symmetry.space_group_name_H-M   'P 1'
#
loop_
_entity.id
_entity.type
_entity.pdbx_description
1 polymer ?
#
loop_
_entity_poly.entity_id
_entity_poly.type
_entity_poly.pdbx_seq_one_letter_code
_entity_poly.pdbx_strand_id
1 'polypeptide(L)'
;VDSLIRYEEWISSNYIFEETILIDTGYPFYISGFAELYRGLSRYVSDDYLIKYNQILSYLIEIQNNWMWVGDYGYHPHYNSFFAQNFLDAYLYTKNQTYLDAFTSTVEAFRNFYDGEKIYISENSNLYAFTMISTALSMNLINSTYVSLGLNLVNYSLKFFNESTFEWFNPLNPKYSEGYDGRAAYYQLLSLLWIMMHNKEIKVAFPQLHSNLTSIVNSSIPIVEKYLLDAGTFYYLPDVVDYTESAGATVYGFTLFDKYFNTSHADAINNGLHTIIERQRDDGAYYKTNDSEVV
;
A
#
# COMPACT_ATOMS: atom_id res chain seq x y z
N VAL A 1 -0.85 -2.96 20.59
CA VAL A 1 -2.10 -3.74 20.56
C VAL A 1 -3.24 -2.92 21.11
N ASP A 2 -3.18 -2.45 22.36
CA ASP A 2 -4.23 -1.61 22.98
C ASP A 2 -4.65 -0.40 22.13
N SER A 3 -3.65 0.32 21.59
CA SER A 3 -3.89 1.42 20.66
C SER A 3 -4.73 1.01 19.43
N LEU A 4 -4.49 -0.16 18.84
CA LEU A 4 -5.29 -0.66 17.72
C LEU A 4 -6.71 -1.09 18.12
N ILE A 5 -6.88 -1.62 19.34
CA ILE A 5 -8.20 -1.99 19.87
C ILE A 5 -9.05 -0.73 20.07
N ARG A 6 -8.50 0.32 20.70
CA ARG A 6 -9.23 1.59 20.87
C ARG A 6 -9.65 2.20 19.53
N TYR A 7 -8.79 2.14 18.53
CA TYR A 7 -9.13 2.62 17.19
C TYR A 7 -10.27 1.81 16.56
N GLU A 8 -10.25 0.49 16.73
CA GLU A 8 -11.34 -0.36 16.27
C GLU A 8 -12.67 -0.07 16.96
N GLU A 9 -12.66 0.13 18.27
CA GLU A 9 -13.85 0.53 19.05
C GLU A 9 -14.39 1.88 18.58
N TRP A 10 -13.50 2.84 18.31
CA TRP A 10 -13.86 4.14 17.76
C TRP A 10 -14.56 4.00 16.39
N ILE A 11 -13.97 3.23 15.47
CA ILE A 11 -14.53 3.01 14.14
C ILE A 11 -15.89 2.34 14.22
N SER A 12 -16.00 1.26 14.99
CA SER A 12 -17.25 0.53 15.18
C SER A 12 -18.36 1.40 15.78
N SER A 13 -18.00 2.44 16.55
CA SER A 13 -18.96 3.37 17.17
C SER A 13 -19.35 4.54 16.28
N ASN A 14 -18.48 4.94 15.34
CA ASN A 14 -18.67 6.13 14.51
C ASN A 14 -19.01 5.82 13.05
N TYR A 15 -18.75 4.59 12.60
CA TYR A 15 -19.03 4.13 11.25
C TYR A 15 -19.86 2.85 11.28
N ILE A 16 -21.08 2.92 10.78
CA ILE A 16 -21.86 1.73 10.43
C ILE A 16 -21.27 1.16 9.15
N PHE A 17 -20.68 -0.04 9.26
CA PHE A 17 -20.05 -0.76 8.15
C PHE A 17 -21.00 -0.99 6.97
N GLU A 18 -22.32 -1.05 7.25
CA GLU A 18 -23.38 -1.32 6.25
C GLU A 18 -24.00 -0.08 5.58
N GLU A 19 -23.79 1.14 6.09
CA GLU A 19 -24.47 2.33 5.51
C GLU A 19 -23.61 3.59 5.36
N THR A 20 -22.61 3.82 6.22
CA THR A 20 -21.89 5.12 6.26
C THR A 20 -20.53 5.14 5.57
N ILE A 21 -19.88 3.99 5.40
CA ILE A 21 -18.60 3.92 4.65
C ILE A 21 -18.88 3.91 3.13
N LEU A 22 -20.13 3.64 2.73
CA LEU A 22 -20.44 2.94 1.48
C LEU A 22 -20.53 3.75 0.18
N ILE A 23 -20.45 5.10 0.16
CA ILE A 23 -20.81 5.81 -1.09
C ILE A 23 -19.84 6.91 -1.57
N ASP A 24 -19.11 7.66 -0.73
CA ASP A 24 -18.54 8.95 -1.22
C ASP A 24 -17.01 9.22 -1.14
N THR A 25 -16.12 8.37 -0.57
CA THR A 25 -14.78 8.89 -0.15
C THR A 25 -13.50 8.04 -0.36
N GLY A 26 -13.45 7.02 -1.23
CA GLY A 26 -12.20 6.21 -1.42
C GLY A 26 -12.26 4.82 -0.79
N TYR A 27 -13.47 4.28 -0.81
CA TYR A 27 -13.99 3.03 -0.26
C TYR A 27 -13.06 1.78 -0.27
N PRO A 28 -12.37 1.43 -1.38
CA PRO A 28 -11.60 0.17 -1.44
C PRO A 28 -10.37 0.13 -0.53
N PHE A 29 -9.66 1.24 -0.40
CA PHE A 29 -8.41 1.29 0.35
C PHE A 29 -8.61 1.08 1.84
N TYR A 30 -9.59 1.79 2.41
CA TYR A 30 -9.90 1.69 3.84
C TYR A 30 -10.40 0.29 4.22
N ILE A 31 -11.24 -0.32 3.38
CA ILE A 31 -11.69 -1.71 3.61
C ILE A 31 -10.50 -2.68 3.59
N SER A 32 -9.56 -2.49 2.65
CA SER A 32 -8.32 -3.28 2.61
C SER A 32 -7.48 -3.10 3.88
N GLY A 33 -7.37 -1.87 4.36
CA GLY A 33 -6.68 -1.55 5.62
C GLY A 33 -7.34 -2.18 6.84
N PHE A 34 -8.68 -2.21 6.89
CA PHE A 34 -9.41 -2.88 7.97
C PHE A 34 -9.29 -4.39 7.93
N ALA A 35 -9.27 -4.98 6.74
CA ALA A 35 -8.98 -6.40 6.58
C ALA A 35 -7.61 -6.74 7.20
N GLU A 36 -6.58 -5.94 6.90
CA GLU A 36 -5.25 -6.10 7.49
C GLU A 36 -5.24 -5.90 9.01
N LEU A 37 -5.94 -4.88 9.52
CA LEU A 37 -6.09 -4.63 10.94
C LEU A 37 -6.71 -5.83 11.66
N TYR A 38 -7.85 -6.33 11.20
CA TYR A 38 -8.56 -7.44 11.83
C TYR A 38 -7.81 -8.76 11.73
N ARG A 39 -7.13 -9.01 10.61
CA ARG A 39 -6.20 -10.13 10.49
C ARG A 39 -5.09 -10.02 11.53
N GLY A 40 -4.50 -8.84 11.70
CA GLY A 40 -3.51 -8.56 12.73
C GLY A 40 -4.03 -8.83 14.14
N LEU A 41 -5.16 -8.21 14.51
CA LEU A 41 -5.79 -8.37 15.84
C LEU A 41 -6.20 -9.82 16.11
N SER A 42 -6.62 -10.59 15.10
CA SER A 42 -6.94 -12.01 15.27
C SER A 42 -5.75 -12.85 15.76
N ARG A 43 -4.52 -12.46 15.39
CA ARG A 43 -3.29 -13.17 15.80
C ARG A 43 -2.85 -12.83 17.21
N TYR A 44 -3.25 -11.68 17.74
CA TYR A 44 -2.70 -11.13 18.98
C TYR A 44 -3.72 -10.91 20.10
N VAL A 45 -5.03 -10.96 19.79
CA VAL A 45 -6.10 -10.57 20.72
C VAL A 45 -7.18 -11.64 20.85
N SER A 46 -7.99 -11.87 19.80
CA SER A 46 -9.14 -12.78 19.84
C SER A 46 -9.51 -13.28 18.44
N ASP A 47 -9.97 -14.52 18.36
CA ASP A 47 -10.54 -15.11 17.14
C ASP A 47 -11.82 -14.39 16.67
N ASP A 48 -12.47 -13.58 17.50
CA ASP A 48 -13.62 -12.76 17.07
C ASP A 48 -13.25 -11.78 15.95
N TYR A 49 -12.01 -11.29 15.94
CA TYR A 49 -11.50 -10.46 14.84
C TYR A 49 -11.33 -11.24 13.54
N LEU A 50 -11.18 -12.57 13.60
CA LEU A 50 -11.19 -13.42 12.41
C LEU A 50 -12.58 -13.44 11.76
N ILE A 51 -13.66 -13.37 12.54
CA ILE A 51 -15.03 -13.26 12.03
C ILE A 51 -15.18 -11.96 11.24
N LYS A 52 -14.75 -10.82 11.82
CA LYS A 52 -14.77 -9.51 11.15
C LYS A 52 -13.91 -9.50 9.88
N TYR A 53 -12.71 -10.08 9.92
CA TYR A 53 -11.85 -10.23 8.74
C TYR A 53 -12.55 -11.03 7.63
N ASN A 54 -13.16 -12.17 7.96
CA ASN A 54 -13.87 -13.00 7.00
C ASN A 54 -15.09 -12.29 6.40
N GLN A 55 -15.82 -11.49 7.18
CA GLN A 55 -16.93 -10.66 6.67
C GLN A 55 -16.43 -9.66 5.61
N ILE A 56 -15.31 -8.99 5.87
CA ILE A 56 -14.69 -8.10 4.89
C ILE A 56 -14.29 -8.87 3.63
N LEU A 57 -13.64 -10.03 3.75
CA LEU A 57 -13.24 -10.81 2.59
C LEU A 57 -14.45 -11.27 1.75
N SER A 58 -15.53 -11.70 2.39
CA SER A 58 -16.78 -12.04 1.71
C SER A 58 -17.35 -10.85 0.93
N TYR A 59 -17.33 -9.67 1.55
CA TYR A 59 -17.74 -8.44 0.89
C TYR A 59 -16.83 -8.08 -0.30
N LEU A 60 -15.50 -8.18 -0.14
CA LEU A 60 -14.55 -7.93 -1.22
C LEU A 60 -14.78 -8.86 -2.41
N ILE A 61 -15.09 -10.15 -2.17
CA ILE A 61 -15.43 -11.12 -3.22
C ILE A 61 -16.69 -10.71 -3.98
N GLU A 62 -17.70 -10.15 -3.30
CA GLU A 62 -18.93 -9.68 -3.94
C GLU A 62 -18.66 -8.49 -4.88
N ILE A 63 -17.79 -7.57 -4.48
CA ILE A 63 -17.53 -6.34 -5.24
C ILE A 63 -16.37 -6.42 -6.23
N GLN A 64 -15.55 -7.48 -6.21
CA GLN A 64 -14.31 -7.62 -7.02
C GLN A 64 -14.50 -7.57 -8.55
N ASN A 65 -15.72 -7.42 -9.08
CA ASN A 65 -15.97 -7.22 -10.51
C ASN A 65 -16.39 -5.78 -10.86
N ASN A 66 -16.68 -4.91 -9.87
CA ASN A 66 -17.23 -3.55 -10.04
C ASN A 66 -16.41 -2.45 -9.34
N TRP A 67 -15.14 -2.70 -9.10
CA TRP A 67 -14.34 -2.09 -8.03
C TRP A 67 -13.24 -1.13 -8.50
N MET A 68 -13.10 -0.93 -9.82
CA MET A 68 -12.14 0.06 -10.30
C MET A 68 -12.60 1.44 -9.86
N TRP A 69 -11.85 2.04 -8.95
CA TRP A 69 -12.11 3.40 -8.54
C TRP A 69 -11.80 4.35 -9.69
N VAL A 70 -12.82 5.12 -10.09
CA VAL A 70 -12.71 6.19 -11.06
C VAL A 70 -12.53 7.48 -10.29
N GLY A 71 -11.31 8.01 -10.29
CA GLY A 71 -11.03 9.35 -9.79
C GLY A 71 -11.19 10.40 -10.88
N ASP A 72 -11.00 11.66 -10.52
CA ASP A 72 -11.02 12.81 -11.45
C ASP A 72 -10.08 12.67 -12.65
N TYR A 73 -9.10 11.78 -12.55
CA TYR A 73 -8.06 11.59 -13.54
C TYR A 73 -8.13 10.26 -14.29
N GLY A 74 -9.10 9.39 -13.97
CA GLY A 74 -9.31 8.08 -14.61
C GLY A 74 -9.30 6.92 -13.60
N TYR A 75 -9.00 5.71 -14.08
CA TYR A 75 -9.03 4.49 -13.26
C TYR A 75 -7.73 4.27 -12.48
N HIS A 76 -7.84 3.91 -11.20
CA HIS A 76 -6.69 3.76 -10.29
C HIS A 76 -6.40 2.30 -9.93
N PRO A 77 -5.42 1.64 -10.58
CA PRO A 77 -5.22 0.20 -10.44
C PRO A 77 -4.54 -0.24 -9.14
N HIS A 78 -4.01 0.67 -8.33
CA HIS A 78 -3.37 0.31 -7.06
C HIS A 78 -4.34 -0.24 -6.03
N TYR A 79 -5.60 0.24 -6.04
CA TYR A 79 -6.65 -0.36 -5.22
C TYR A 79 -6.87 -1.83 -5.59
N ASN A 80 -6.64 -2.18 -6.86
CA ASN A 80 -6.74 -3.56 -7.30
C ASN A 80 -5.72 -4.47 -6.65
N SER A 81 -4.50 -3.99 -6.56
CA SER A 81 -3.41 -4.69 -5.89
C SER A 81 -3.66 -4.90 -4.41
N PHE A 82 -4.35 -3.99 -3.72
CA PHE A 82 -4.65 -4.13 -2.29
C PHE A 82 -5.70 -5.21 -2.00
N PHE A 83 -6.75 -5.36 -2.80
CA PHE A 83 -7.67 -6.50 -2.61
C PHE A 83 -7.03 -7.81 -3.00
N ALA A 84 -6.28 -7.82 -4.10
CA ALA A 84 -5.50 -8.99 -4.50
C ALA A 84 -4.63 -9.46 -3.33
N GLN A 85 -3.91 -8.52 -2.70
CA GLN A 85 -3.07 -8.84 -1.55
C GLN A 85 -3.88 -9.42 -0.38
N ASN A 86 -5.03 -8.84 -0.06
CA ASN A 86 -5.91 -9.36 1.00
C ASN A 86 -6.39 -10.79 0.72
N PHE A 87 -6.77 -11.10 -0.53
CA PHE A 87 -7.16 -12.45 -0.92
C PHE A 87 -6.00 -13.44 -0.86
N LEU A 88 -4.82 -13.04 -1.35
CA LEU A 88 -3.63 -13.87 -1.26
C LEU A 88 -3.27 -14.16 0.20
N ASP A 89 -3.32 -13.13 1.05
CA ASP A 89 -3.02 -13.25 2.47
C ASP A 89 -4.04 -14.13 3.21
N ALA A 90 -5.31 -14.04 2.85
CA ALA A 90 -6.36 -14.92 3.32
C ALA A 90 -6.12 -16.37 2.88
N TYR A 91 -5.74 -16.61 1.63
CA TYR A 91 -5.37 -17.93 1.13
C TYR A 91 -4.15 -18.48 1.86
N LEU A 92 -3.10 -17.67 2.03
CA LEU A 92 -1.88 -18.12 2.71
C LEU A 92 -2.16 -18.51 4.16
N TYR A 93 -3.08 -17.81 4.82
CA TYR A 93 -3.53 -18.08 6.18
C TYR A 93 -4.45 -19.31 6.29
N THR A 94 -5.46 -19.43 5.43
CA THR A 94 -6.54 -20.44 5.57
C THR A 94 -6.38 -21.66 4.67
N LYS A 95 -5.59 -21.54 3.60
CA LYS A 95 -5.53 -22.48 2.45
C LYS A 95 -6.88 -22.68 1.74
N ASN A 96 -7.84 -21.77 1.92
CA ASN A 96 -9.12 -21.84 1.22
C ASN A 96 -8.97 -21.37 -0.23
N GLN A 97 -9.26 -22.28 -1.17
CA GLN A 97 -9.13 -22.07 -2.60
C GLN A 97 -9.97 -20.90 -3.12
N THR A 98 -11.12 -20.60 -2.50
CA THR A 98 -11.97 -19.46 -2.88
C THR A 98 -11.20 -18.14 -2.89
N TYR A 99 -10.26 -17.95 -1.95
CA TYR A 99 -9.45 -16.72 -1.92
C TYR A 99 -8.36 -16.72 -2.98
N LEU A 100 -7.78 -17.87 -3.31
CA LEU A 100 -6.80 -17.97 -4.40
C LEU A 100 -7.48 -17.73 -5.77
N ASP A 101 -8.70 -18.21 -5.93
CA ASP A 101 -9.51 -17.98 -7.12
C ASP A 101 -9.86 -16.49 -7.24
N ALA A 102 -10.29 -15.84 -6.15
CA ALA A 102 -10.55 -14.39 -6.10
C ALA A 102 -9.30 -13.55 -6.45
N PHE A 103 -8.14 -13.90 -5.89
CA PHE A 103 -6.85 -13.29 -6.28
C PHE A 103 -6.60 -13.45 -7.79
N THR A 104 -6.76 -14.65 -8.32
CA THR A 104 -6.47 -14.94 -9.74
C THR A 104 -7.42 -14.17 -10.66
N SER A 105 -8.72 -14.21 -10.38
CA SER A 105 -9.74 -13.46 -11.13
C SER A 105 -9.49 -11.94 -11.09
N THR A 106 -9.03 -11.43 -9.95
CA THR A 106 -8.63 -10.03 -9.79
C THR A 106 -7.48 -9.64 -10.74
N VAL A 107 -6.45 -10.48 -10.85
CA VAL A 107 -5.32 -10.24 -11.77
C VAL A 107 -5.75 -10.33 -13.23
N GLU A 108 -6.64 -11.26 -13.56
CA GLU A 108 -7.21 -11.39 -14.90
C GLU A 108 -8.07 -10.19 -15.29
N ALA A 109 -8.92 -9.71 -14.38
CA ALA A 109 -9.73 -8.52 -14.59
C ALA A 109 -8.85 -7.30 -14.89
N PHE A 110 -7.75 -7.09 -14.15
CA PHE A 110 -6.82 -5.99 -14.39
C PHE A 110 -6.27 -5.97 -15.83
N ARG A 111 -5.92 -7.12 -16.40
CA ARG A 111 -5.43 -7.21 -17.79
C ARG A 111 -6.45 -6.67 -18.80
N ASN A 112 -7.71 -7.08 -18.67
CA ASN A 112 -8.76 -6.69 -19.60
C ASN A 112 -8.95 -5.16 -19.62
N PHE A 113 -8.72 -4.50 -18.49
CA PHE A 113 -8.77 -3.04 -18.40
C PHE A 113 -7.52 -2.38 -19.01
N TYR A 114 -6.33 -2.94 -18.79
CA TYR A 114 -5.08 -2.43 -19.36
C TYR A 114 -5.09 -2.35 -20.89
N ASP A 115 -5.73 -3.32 -21.55
CA ASP A 115 -5.79 -3.40 -23.01
C ASP A 115 -6.89 -2.51 -23.64
N GLY A 116 -7.76 -1.85 -22.85
CA GLY A 116 -9.01 -1.27 -23.34
C GLY A 116 -9.31 0.21 -23.05
N GLU A 117 -8.74 0.83 -22.01
CA GLU A 117 -9.23 2.15 -21.51
C GLU A 117 -8.14 3.17 -21.16
N LYS A 118 -8.53 4.44 -20.98
CA LYS A 118 -7.66 5.51 -20.45
C LYS A 118 -7.44 5.28 -18.95
N ILE A 119 -6.41 4.52 -18.59
CA ILE A 119 -6.08 4.27 -17.20
C ILE A 119 -5.29 5.44 -16.63
N TYR A 120 -5.66 5.88 -15.43
CA TYR A 120 -4.84 6.79 -14.63
C TYR A 120 -3.77 5.99 -13.91
N ILE A 121 -2.51 6.14 -14.32
CA ILE A 121 -1.44 5.37 -13.69
C ILE A 121 -0.30 6.28 -13.26
N SER A 122 -0.31 6.65 -11.98
CA SER A 122 0.89 7.15 -11.33
C SER A 122 1.94 6.04 -11.25
N GLU A 123 3.19 6.45 -11.06
CA GLU A 123 4.36 5.58 -10.94
C GLU A 123 4.17 4.50 -9.86
N ASN A 124 3.69 4.88 -8.67
CA ASN A 124 3.44 3.96 -7.57
C ASN A 124 2.34 2.93 -7.91
N SER A 125 1.26 3.34 -8.59
CA SER A 125 0.18 2.44 -8.97
C SER A 125 0.62 1.36 -9.97
N ASN A 126 1.53 1.70 -10.89
CA ASN A 126 2.12 0.72 -11.79
C ASN A 126 2.99 -0.30 -11.04
N LEU A 127 3.78 0.13 -10.05
CA LEU A 127 4.60 -0.77 -9.24
C LEU A 127 3.75 -1.74 -8.42
N TYR A 128 2.59 -1.30 -7.93
CA TYR A 128 1.70 -2.17 -7.17
C TYR A 128 1.04 -3.21 -8.09
N ALA A 129 0.66 -2.82 -9.31
CA ALA A 129 0.18 -3.79 -10.30
C ALA A 129 1.29 -4.76 -10.75
N PHE A 130 2.52 -4.26 -10.92
CA PHE A 130 3.69 -5.06 -11.28
C PHE A 130 4.00 -6.14 -10.23
N THR A 131 3.99 -5.80 -8.95
CA THR A 131 4.24 -6.76 -7.85
C THR A 131 3.12 -7.78 -7.71
N MET A 132 1.86 -7.39 -7.93
CA MET A 132 0.72 -8.30 -8.00
C MET A 132 0.90 -9.33 -9.15
N ILE A 133 1.26 -8.87 -10.35
CA ILE A 133 1.56 -9.76 -11.49
C ILE A 133 2.77 -10.65 -11.20
N SER A 134 3.82 -10.10 -10.60
CA SER A 134 5.02 -10.87 -10.20
C SER A 134 4.64 -12.01 -9.26
N THR A 135 3.74 -11.75 -8.32
CA THR A 135 3.23 -12.75 -7.37
C THR A 135 2.46 -13.85 -8.10
N ALA A 136 1.49 -13.48 -8.95
CA ALA A 136 0.70 -14.44 -9.71
C ALA A 136 1.54 -15.32 -10.66
N LEU A 137 2.53 -14.71 -11.34
CA LEU A 137 3.49 -15.44 -12.18
C LEU A 137 4.36 -16.39 -11.36
N SER A 138 4.88 -15.94 -10.21
CA SER A 138 5.74 -16.76 -9.35
C SER A 138 5.03 -18.01 -8.80
N MET A 139 3.71 -17.92 -8.65
CA MET A 139 2.84 -19.00 -8.20
C MET A 139 2.28 -19.85 -9.35
N ASN A 140 2.62 -19.54 -10.61
CA ASN A 140 2.07 -20.17 -11.82
C ASN A 140 0.54 -20.10 -11.94
N LEU A 141 -0.09 -19.03 -11.44
CA LEU A 141 -1.55 -18.87 -11.45
C LEU A 141 -2.05 -18.27 -12.77
N ILE A 142 -1.16 -17.60 -13.51
CA ILE A 142 -1.45 -16.96 -14.79
C ILE A 142 -0.40 -17.39 -15.82
N ASN A 143 -0.76 -17.30 -17.10
CA ASN A 143 0.14 -17.71 -18.18
C ASN A 143 1.28 -16.69 -18.41
N SER A 144 2.32 -17.13 -19.13
CA SER A 144 3.51 -16.32 -19.42
C SER A 144 3.25 -15.08 -20.29
N THR A 145 2.06 -14.92 -20.88
CA THR A 145 1.74 -13.70 -21.66
C THR A 145 1.67 -12.45 -20.78
N TYR A 146 1.49 -12.61 -19.47
CA TYR A 146 1.52 -11.53 -18.49
C TYR A 146 2.92 -10.99 -18.20
N VAL A 147 3.99 -11.69 -18.62
CA VAL A 147 5.37 -11.19 -18.47
C VAL A 147 5.54 -9.85 -19.17
N SER A 148 5.03 -9.72 -20.41
CA SER A 148 5.10 -8.47 -21.17
C SER A 148 4.32 -7.34 -20.49
N LEU A 149 3.17 -7.64 -19.89
CA LEU A 149 2.39 -6.67 -19.12
C LEU A 149 3.18 -6.18 -17.90
N GLY A 150 3.75 -7.10 -17.10
CA GLY A 150 4.59 -6.75 -15.95
C GLY A 150 5.78 -5.88 -16.35
N LEU A 151 6.48 -6.21 -17.44
CA LEU A 151 7.59 -5.40 -17.96
C LEU A 151 7.13 -3.99 -18.38
N ASN A 152 5.96 -3.86 -19.01
CA ASN A 152 5.44 -2.56 -19.40
C ASN A 152 5.15 -1.66 -18.20
N LEU A 153 4.55 -2.21 -17.13
CA LEU A 153 4.21 -1.47 -15.91
C LEU A 153 5.47 -0.95 -15.20
N VAL A 154 6.45 -1.83 -14.96
CA VAL A 154 7.69 -1.42 -14.28
C VAL A 154 8.51 -0.45 -15.14
N ASN A 155 8.62 -0.68 -16.46
CA ASN A 155 9.32 0.24 -17.36
C ASN A 155 8.64 1.60 -17.44
N TYR A 156 7.30 1.65 -17.38
CA TYR A 156 6.59 2.92 -17.30
C TYR A 156 6.95 3.66 -16.01
N SER A 157 6.92 2.97 -14.87
CA SER A 157 7.29 3.55 -13.58
C SER A 157 8.71 4.11 -13.59
N LEU A 158 9.67 3.36 -14.14
CA LEU A 158 11.07 3.75 -14.20
C LEU A 158 11.35 4.99 -15.07
N LYS A 159 10.43 5.40 -15.96
CA LYS A 159 10.59 6.67 -16.71
C LYS A 159 10.64 7.90 -15.82
N PHE A 160 10.10 7.80 -14.61
CA PHE A 160 10.05 8.89 -13.64
C PHE A 160 11.10 8.77 -12.55
N PHE A 161 11.98 7.75 -12.65
CA PHE A 161 13.09 7.58 -11.74
C PHE A 161 14.33 8.27 -12.31
N ASN A 162 14.95 9.15 -11.52
CA ASN A 162 16.20 9.80 -11.88
C ASN A 162 17.38 8.99 -11.32
N GLU A 163 18.10 8.29 -12.20
CA GLU A 163 19.25 7.44 -11.82
C GLU A 163 20.41 8.22 -11.18
N SER A 164 20.50 9.54 -11.40
CA SER A 164 21.58 10.37 -10.84
C SER A 164 21.30 10.85 -9.41
N THR A 165 20.03 11.10 -9.09
CA THR A 165 19.61 11.60 -7.75
C THR A 165 18.95 10.51 -6.90
N PHE A 166 18.56 9.39 -7.51
CA PHE A 166 17.72 8.33 -6.94
C PHE A 166 16.36 8.82 -6.46
N GLU A 167 15.87 9.92 -7.02
CA GLU A 167 14.54 10.48 -6.78
C GLU A 167 13.53 9.89 -7.78
N TRP A 168 12.36 9.52 -7.29
CA TRP A 168 11.24 9.02 -8.09
C TRP A 168 10.11 10.05 -8.09
N PHE A 169 9.88 10.67 -9.24
CA PHE A 169 8.94 11.79 -9.36
C PHE A 169 7.52 11.28 -9.63
N ASN A 170 6.52 11.98 -9.04
CA ASN A 170 5.12 11.75 -9.36
C ASN A 170 4.70 12.59 -10.58
N PRO A 171 4.32 11.98 -11.72
CA PRO A 171 4.15 12.70 -12.98
C PRO A 171 2.78 13.35 -13.17
N LEU A 172 1.81 13.12 -12.29
CA LEU A 172 0.40 13.36 -12.63
C LEU A 172 -0.27 14.53 -11.91
N ASN A 173 0.48 15.39 -11.25
CA ASN A 173 -0.09 16.62 -10.75
C ASN A 173 0.72 17.85 -11.22
N PRO A 174 0.18 18.68 -12.13
CA PRO A 174 0.86 19.89 -12.59
C PRO A 174 1.01 20.96 -11.50
N LYS A 175 0.39 20.81 -10.32
CA LYS A 175 0.77 21.58 -9.11
C LYS A 175 2.07 21.09 -8.46
N TYR A 176 2.54 19.89 -8.80
CA TYR A 176 3.74 19.22 -8.26
C TYR A 176 4.80 18.98 -9.34
N SER A 177 4.67 19.63 -10.51
CA SER A 177 5.76 19.80 -11.46
C SER A 177 6.92 20.67 -10.91
N GLU A 178 6.93 20.93 -9.60
CA GLU A 178 7.81 21.87 -8.90
C GLU A 178 9.04 21.18 -8.26
N GLY A 179 9.12 19.85 -8.29
CA GLY A 179 10.32 19.11 -7.86
C GLY A 179 10.03 17.93 -6.94
N TYR A 180 11.08 17.46 -6.26
CA TYR A 180 11.03 16.36 -5.30
C TYR A 180 10.93 16.92 -3.87
N ASP A 181 9.81 16.67 -3.21
CA ASP A 181 9.47 17.17 -1.86
C ASP A 181 9.15 16.02 -0.88
N GLY A 182 8.71 16.37 0.34
CA GLY A 182 8.35 15.37 1.35
C GLY A 182 7.19 14.46 0.94
N ARG A 183 6.25 14.96 0.12
CA ARG A 183 5.13 14.18 -0.38
C ARG A 183 5.61 13.16 -1.42
N ALA A 184 6.48 13.58 -2.33
CA ALA A 184 7.13 12.69 -3.29
C ALA A 184 7.95 11.61 -2.57
N ALA A 185 8.72 11.98 -1.55
CA ALA A 185 9.48 11.04 -0.73
C ALA A 185 8.59 10.01 -0.02
N TYR A 186 7.42 10.41 0.49
CA TYR A 186 6.45 9.47 1.06
C TYR A 186 5.93 8.46 0.03
N TYR A 187 5.54 8.88 -1.18
CA TYR A 187 5.10 7.94 -2.21
C TYR A 187 6.24 7.04 -2.73
N GLN A 188 7.47 7.57 -2.79
CA GLN A 188 8.65 6.76 -3.06
C GLN A 188 8.83 5.71 -1.97
N LEU A 189 8.77 6.07 -0.67
CA LEU A 189 8.83 5.12 0.44
C LEU A 189 7.84 3.96 0.27
N LEU A 190 6.58 4.27 -0.03
CA LEU A 190 5.56 3.24 -0.24
C LEU A 190 5.89 2.33 -1.43
N SER A 191 6.45 2.88 -2.52
CA SER A 191 6.89 2.11 -3.68
C SER A 191 8.05 1.18 -3.35
N LEU A 192 9.04 1.68 -2.61
CA LEU A 192 10.19 0.89 -2.14
C LEU A 192 9.74 -0.24 -1.21
N LEU A 193 8.86 0.07 -0.27
CA LEU A 193 8.25 -0.91 0.65
C LEU A 193 7.58 -2.03 -0.14
N TRP A 194 6.76 -1.68 -1.13
CA TRP A 194 6.00 -2.65 -1.90
C TRP A 194 6.90 -3.58 -2.74
N ILE A 195 7.96 -3.03 -3.36
CA ILE A 195 8.99 -3.85 -4.03
C ILE A 195 9.61 -4.84 -3.06
N MET A 196 9.96 -4.40 -1.85
CA MET A 196 10.63 -5.24 -0.87
C MET A 196 9.73 -6.31 -0.24
N MET A 197 8.44 -6.01 -0.06
CA MET A 197 7.44 -7.00 0.38
C MET A 197 7.33 -8.17 -0.61
N HIS A 198 7.46 -7.89 -1.91
CA HIS A 198 7.33 -8.86 -3.00
C HIS A 198 8.67 -9.29 -3.62
N ASN A 199 9.78 -9.05 -2.92
CA ASN A 199 11.13 -9.22 -3.47
C ASN A 199 11.41 -10.65 -3.96
N LYS A 200 10.85 -11.66 -3.29
CA LYS A 200 11.04 -13.07 -3.65
C LYS A 200 10.27 -13.43 -4.92
N GLU A 201 9.04 -12.96 -5.02
CA GLU A 201 8.14 -13.16 -6.14
C GLU A 201 8.70 -12.47 -7.39
N ILE A 202 9.20 -11.24 -7.25
CA ILE A 202 9.91 -10.52 -8.32
C ILE A 202 11.13 -11.30 -8.79
N LYS A 203 11.94 -11.86 -7.88
CA LYS A 203 13.11 -12.67 -8.25
C LYS A 203 12.75 -13.87 -9.11
N VAL A 204 11.61 -14.52 -8.81
CA VAL A 204 11.14 -15.70 -9.56
C VAL A 204 10.57 -15.29 -10.91
N ALA A 205 9.68 -14.29 -10.95
CA ALA A 205 8.97 -13.90 -12.16
C ALA A 205 9.82 -13.06 -13.13
N PHE A 206 10.69 -12.18 -12.60
CA PHE A 206 11.49 -11.22 -13.34
C PHE A 206 12.96 -11.19 -12.87
N PRO A 207 13.70 -12.31 -12.99
CA PRO A 207 15.06 -12.44 -12.45
C PRO A 207 16.04 -11.40 -13.00
N GLN A 208 15.84 -10.93 -14.24
CA GLN A 208 16.73 -9.94 -14.87
C GLN A 208 16.52 -8.51 -14.33
N LEU A 209 15.36 -8.22 -13.74
CA LEU A 209 15.08 -6.92 -13.12
C LEU A 209 15.41 -6.92 -11.63
N HIS A 210 15.45 -8.09 -11.00
CA HIS A 210 15.53 -8.25 -9.55
C HIS A 210 16.72 -7.51 -8.93
N SER A 211 17.93 -7.68 -9.48
CA SER A 211 19.13 -7.02 -8.97
C SER A 211 19.06 -5.49 -9.12
N ASN A 212 18.57 -5.01 -10.27
CA ASN A 212 18.42 -3.57 -10.52
C ASN A 212 17.42 -2.93 -9.56
N LEU A 213 16.24 -3.53 -9.41
CA LEU A 213 15.21 -3.03 -8.48
C LEU A 213 15.69 -3.05 -7.02
N THR A 214 16.39 -4.12 -6.61
CA THR A 214 16.99 -4.20 -5.27
C THR A 214 18.02 -3.08 -5.06
N SER A 215 18.82 -2.78 -6.09
CA SER A 215 19.79 -1.68 -6.03
C SER A 215 19.11 -0.32 -5.98
N ILE A 216 18.04 -0.10 -6.75
CA ILE A 216 17.24 1.13 -6.71
C ILE A 216 16.68 1.34 -5.31
N VAL A 217 16.10 0.31 -4.69
CA VAL A 217 15.60 0.41 -3.32
C VAL A 217 16.71 0.83 -2.37
N ASN A 218 17.83 0.12 -2.36
CA ASN A 218 18.91 0.39 -1.43
C ASN A 218 19.47 1.82 -1.57
N SER A 219 19.67 2.29 -2.81
CA SER A 219 20.18 3.63 -3.08
C SER A 219 19.17 4.75 -2.82
N SER A 220 17.87 4.43 -2.84
CA SER A 220 16.79 5.39 -2.59
C SER A 220 16.53 5.65 -1.11
N ILE A 221 16.87 4.71 -0.22
CA ILE A 221 16.61 4.83 1.23
C ILE A 221 17.17 6.14 1.80
N PRO A 222 18.46 6.51 1.59
CA PRO A 222 19.00 7.76 2.12
C PRO A 222 18.42 9.02 1.46
N ILE A 223 17.76 8.89 0.30
CA ILE A 223 17.10 10.02 -0.36
C ILE A 223 15.76 10.28 0.31
N VAL A 224 14.96 9.23 0.52
CA VAL A 224 13.68 9.32 1.25
C VAL A 224 13.90 9.82 2.68
N GLU A 225 14.91 9.31 3.37
CA GLU A 225 15.22 9.66 4.77
C GLU A 225 15.48 11.17 4.95
N LYS A 226 16.10 11.85 3.97
CA LYS A 226 16.36 13.31 4.03
C LYS A 226 15.10 14.16 4.16
N TYR A 227 13.94 13.62 3.79
CA TYR A 227 12.66 14.31 3.81
C TYR A 227 11.77 13.86 4.97
N LEU A 228 12.27 12.95 5.82
CA LEU A 228 11.59 12.55 7.04
C LEU A 228 11.62 13.71 8.04
N LEU A 229 10.48 14.02 8.62
CA LEU A 229 10.36 14.99 9.71
C LEU A 229 10.82 14.37 11.02
N ASP A 230 11.16 15.19 12.01
CA ASP A 230 11.59 14.72 13.34
C ASP A 230 10.56 13.78 13.98
N ALA A 231 9.27 13.95 13.67
CA ALA A 231 8.18 13.08 14.13
C ALA A 231 8.15 11.68 13.47
N GLY A 232 9.07 11.36 12.55
CA GLY A 232 9.04 10.09 11.81
C GLY A 232 7.92 10.04 10.76
N THR A 233 7.55 11.19 10.22
CA THR A 233 6.47 11.39 9.25
C THR A 233 6.95 12.19 8.04
N PHE A 234 6.06 12.43 7.09
CA PHE A 234 6.32 13.23 5.91
C PHE A 234 5.32 14.38 5.78
N TYR A 235 5.78 15.45 5.14
CA TYR A 235 4.90 16.48 4.60
C TYR A 235 3.97 15.88 3.54
N TYR A 236 2.69 16.25 3.56
CA TYR A 236 1.71 15.78 2.57
C TYR A 236 1.08 16.94 1.80
N LEU A 237 0.52 17.93 2.50
CA LEU A 237 -0.15 19.09 1.93
C LEU A 237 0.06 20.33 2.82
N PRO A 238 -0.19 21.56 2.34
CA PRO A 238 -0.02 22.77 3.17
C PRO A 238 -0.83 22.77 4.47
N ASP A 239 -1.97 22.09 4.50
CA ASP A 239 -2.83 21.89 5.67
C ASP A 239 -2.52 20.59 6.43
N VAL A 240 -1.69 19.71 5.87
CA VAL A 240 -1.24 18.44 6.45
C VAL A 240 0.28 18.35 6.32
N VAL A 241 0.96 19.24 7.05
CA VAL A 241 2.42 19.40 6.96
C VAL A 241 3.21 18.27 7.59
N ASP A 242 2.54 17.45 8.40
CA ASP A 242 3.10 16.33 9.14
C ASP A 242 2.01 15.24 9.22
N TYR A 243 2.07 14.27 8.31
CA TYR A 243 0.96 13.35 8.06
C TYR A 243 1.05 12.09 8.93
N THR A 244 0.14 11.90 9.87
CA THR A 244 0.17 10.77 10.81
C THR A 244 0.14 9.40 10.13
N GLU A 245 -0.61 9.20 9.04
CA GLU A 245 -0.64 7.91 8.32
C GLU A 245 0.76 7.53 7.80
N SER A 246 1.58 8.52 7.45
CA SER A 246 2.95 8.28 6.98
C SER A 246 3.87 7.69 8.06
N ALA A 247 3.57 7.88 9.35
CA ALA A 247 4.31 7.26 10.45
C ALA A 247 4.26 5.72 10.37
N GLY A 248 3.12 5.15 9.97
CA GLY A 248 2.99 3.70 9.77
C GLY A 248 3.89 3.20 8.65
N ALA A 249 3.97 3.94 7.54
CA ALA A 249 4.86 3.63 6.43
C ALA A 249 6.35 3.74 6.83
N THR A 250 6.72 4.77 7.61
CA THR A 250 8.06 4.93 8.20
C THR A 250 8.45 3.70 9.01
N VAL A 251 7.62 3.37 10.02
CA VAL A 251 7.90 2.25 10.93
C VAL A 251 8.06 0.94 10.16
N TYR A 252 7.12 0.64 9.27
CA TYR A 252 7.14 -0.63 8.56
C TYR A 252 8.24 -0.70 7.48
N GLY A 253 8.38 0.35 6.69
CA GLY A 253 9.39 0.48 5.64
C GLY A 253 10.80 0.35 6.19
N PHE A 254 11.18 1.21 7.14
CA PHE A 254 12.55 1.19 7.67
C PHE A 254 12.87 -0.09 8.46
N THR A 255 11.89 -0.68 9.17
CA THR A 255 12.09 -2.00 9.80
C THR A 255 12.39 -3.08 8.75
N LEU A 256 11.67 -3.06 7.63
CA LEU A 256 11.89 -4.01 6.53
C LEU A 256 13.26 -3.78 5.89
N PHE A 257 13.65 -2.53 5.66
CA PHE A 257 14.94 -2.18 5.05
C PHE A 257 16.11 -2.55 5.95
N ASP A 258 16.05 -2.29 7.25
CA ASP A 258 17.07 -2.69 8.22
C ASP A 258 17.31 -4.20 8.20
N LYS A 259 16.23 -4.98 8.12
CA LYS A 259 16.31 -6.43 8.02
C LYS A 259 16.95 -6.91 6.71
N TYR A 260 16.63 -6.27 5.58
CA TYR A 260 17.07 -6.73 4.26
C TYR A 260 18.48 -6.24 3.89
N PHE A 261 18.81 -5.01 4.24
CA PHE A 261 20.06 -4.34 3.85
C PHE A 261 21.07 -4.24 5.00
N ASN A 262 20.71 -4.70 6.21
CA ASN A 262 21.54 -4.62 7.40
C ASN A 262 21.94 -3.16 7.71
N THR A 263 20.96 -2.26 7.58
CA THR A 263 21.04 -0.84 7.96
C THR A 263 20.49 -0.63 9.38
N SER A 264 20.47 0.62 9.85
CA SER A 264 19.92 0.97 11.16
C SER A 264 19.24 2.34 11.12
N HIS A 265 17.91 2.35 11.20
CA HIS A 265 17.08 3.56 11.23
C HIS A 265 16.24 3.65 12.52
N ALA A 266 16.85 3.27 13.65
CA ALA A 266 16.17 3.17 14.94
C ALA A 266 15.46 4.45 15.37
N ASP A 267 16.05 5.62 15.12
CA ASP A 267 15.46 6.91 15.48
C ASP A 267 14.17 7.18 14.68
N ALA A 268 14.22 7.00 13.35
CA ALA A 268 13.05 7.13 12.48
C ALA A 268 11.91 6.19 12.91
N ILE A 269 12.24 4.93 13.22
CA ILE A 269 11.26 3.93 13.67
C ILE A 269 10.66 4.31 15.02
N ASN A 270 11.49 4.70 16.00
CA ASN A 270 11.02 5.07 17.33
C ASN A 270 10.17 6.34 17.30
N ASN A 271 10.55 7.34 16.51
CA ASN A 271 9.79 8.58 16.36
C ASN A 271 8.44 8.32 15.70
N GLY A 272 8.40 7.50 14.64
CA GLY A 272 7.14 7.10 14.00
C GLY A 272 6.21 6.34 14.97
N LEU A 273 6.75 5.41 15.77
CA LEU A 273 5.98 4.71 16.81
C LEU A 273 5.46 5.68 17.87
N HIS A 274 6.30 6.62 18.32
CA HIS A 274 5.91 7.64 19.30
C HIS A 274 4.76 8.49 18.77
N THR A 275 4.88 8.98 17.53
CA THR A 275 3.86 9.79 16.85
C THR A 275 2.52 9.06 16.75
N ILE A 276 2.51 7.77 16.38
CA ILE A 276 1.27 6.99 16.32
C ILE A 276 0.58 6.97 17.69
N ILE A 277 1.34 6.75 18.77
CA ILE A 277 0.77 6.67 20.13
C ILE A 277 0.33 8.04 20.65
N GLU A 278 1.15 9.08 20.46
CA GLU A 278 0.88 10.44 20.93
C GLU A 278 -0.34 11.06 20.24
N ARG A 279 -0.52 10.80 18.95
CA ARG A 279 -1.63 11.36 18.16
C ARG A 279 -2.90 10.54 18.24
N GLN A 280 -2.95 9.53 19.10
CA GLN A 280 -4.17 8.81 19.37
C GLN A 280 -4.97 9.53 20.48
N ARG A 281 -6.19 9.93 20.15
CA ARG A 281 -7.15 10.49 21.08
C ARG A 281 -7.58 9.48 22.13
N ASP A 282 -8.13 10.00 23.23
CA ASP A 282 -8.68 9.18 24.31
C ASP A 282 -9.82 8.25 23.85
N ASP A 283 -10.60 8.68 22.85
CA ASP A 283 -11.67 7.90 22.24
C ASP A 283 -11.19 6.90 21.19
N GLY A 284 -9.89 6.85 20.89
CA GLY A 284 -9.27 5.87 20.00
C GLY A 284 -8.98 6.35 18.59
N ALA A 285 -9.53 7.48 18.15
CA ALA A 285 -9.26 8.06 16.83
C ALA A 285 -7.82 8.59 16.71
N TYR A 286 -7.28 8.68 15.50
CA TYR A 286 -5.98 9.32 15.27
C TYR A 286 -6.16 10.71 14.65
N TYR A 287 -5.35 11.68 15.04
CA TYR A 287 -5.34 12.97 14.36
C TYR A 287 -4.59 12.91 13.01
N LYS A 288 -5.04 13.64 11.97
CA LYS A 288 -4.35 13.78 10.66
C LYS A 288 -2.96 14.38 10.79
N THR A 289 -2.85 15.42 11.61
CA THR A 289 -1.64 16.08 12.12
C THR A 289 -1.90 16.47 13.58
N ASN A 290 -0.92 17.00 14.32
CA ASN A 290 -1.14 17.40 15.71
C ASN A 290 -2.35 18.35 15.85
N ASP A 291 -3.27 18.00 16.76
CA ASP A 291 -4.47 18.78 17.12
C ASP A 291 -5.40 19.16 15.94
N SER A 292 -5.46 18.33 14.89
CA SER A 292 -6.32 18.57 13.72
C SER A 292 -7.61 17.74 13.72
N GLU A 293 -8.30 17.70 12.57
CA GLU A 293 -9.31 16.66 12.31
C GLU A 293 -8.71 15.25 12.42
N VAL A 294 -9.57 14.27 12.65
CA VAL A 294 -9.20 12.85 12.76
C VAL A 294 -9.13 12.15 11.40
N VAL A 295 -8.31 11.10 11.33
CA VAL A 295 -8.25 10.09 10.26
C VAL A 295 -9.07 8.87 10.69
#